data_AF-A0A660L3G7-F1
#
_entry.id   AF-A0A660L3G7-F1
#
_cell.length_a   1.000
_cell.length_b   1.000
_cell.length_c   1.000
_cell.angle_alpha   90.00
_cell.angle_beta   90.00
_cell.angle_gamma   90.00
#
_symmetry.space_group_name_H-M   'P 1'
#
loop_
_entity.id
_entity.type
_entity.pdbx_description
1 polymer ?
#
loop_
_entity_poly.entity_id
_entity_poly.type
_entity_poly.pdbx_seq_one_letter_code
_entity_poly.pdbx_strand_id
1 'polypeptide(L)' 'MSDEHCSVCSGDVPPLIGQVLTGTGLTLAQAARRLLAGDALPDLTPIQRRLVEEHAERL' A
#
# COMPACT_ATOMS: atom_id res chain seq x y z
N MET A 1 35.54 9.38 12.91
CA MET A 1 35.52 8.73 11.59
C MET A 1 34.06 8.60 11.22
N SER A 2 33.62 9.46 10.31
CA SER A 2 32.23 9.54 9.87
C SER A 2 31.97 8.52 8.78
N ASP A 3 30.69 8.14 8.69
CA ASP A 3 29.99 7.64 7.51
C ASP A 3 30.28 6.20 7.04
N GLU A 4 29.29 5.32 7.27
CA GLU A 4 28.82 4.38 6.25
C GLU A 4 27.33 4.05 6.52
N HIS A 5 26.49 5.09 6.56
CA HIS A 5 25.03 4.94 6.50
C HIS A 5 24.59 4.94 5.03
N CYS A 6 24.71 3.82 4.30
CA CYS A 6 23.85 3.59 3.12
C CYS A 6 24.02 2.19 2.52
N SER A 7 23.12 1.26 2.85
CA SER A 7 22.92 0.05 2.04
C SER A 7 21.51 -0.51 2.16
N VAL A 8 20.50 0.35 1.96
CA VAL A 8 19.17 -0.13 1.51
C VAL A 8 19.08 0.14 0.01
N CYS A 9 19.74 -0.71 -0.77
CA CYS A 9 19.46 -0.84 -2.20
C CYS A 9 18.49 -2.01 -2.43
N SER A 10 17.31 -1.97 -1.81
CA SER A 10 16.16 -2.71 -2.31
C SER A 10 15.33 -1.71 -3.12
N GLY A 11 15.63 -1.61 -4.41
CA GLY A 11 14.96 -0.72 -5.37
C GLY A 11 13.55 -1.19 -5.74
N ASP A 12 12.80 -1.72 -4.79
CA ASP A 12 11.40 -2.06 -4.98
C ASP A 12 10.54 -0.85 -4.62
N VAL A 13 9.53 -0.58 -5.43
CA VAL A 13 8.62 0.55 -5.20
C VAL A 13 7.82 0.23 -3.93
N PRO A 14 7.84 1.10 -2.89
CA PRO A 14 7.12 0.81 -1.66
C PRO A 14 5.62 0.61 -1.96
N PRO A 15 4.92 -0.33 -1.30
CA PRO A 15 3.54 -0.68 -1.63
C PRO A 15 2.54 0.47 -1.36
N LEU A 16 2.95 1.43 -0.53
CA LEU A 16 2.18 2.59 -0.15
C LEU A 16 3.11 3.81 -0.07
N ILE A 17 2.74 4.90 -0.74
CA ILE A 17 3.42 6.21 -0.62
C ILE A 17 2.42 7.19 -0.04
N GLY A 18 2.67 7.63 1.20
CA GLY A 18 1.70 8.42 1.97
C GLY A 18 0.42 7.64 2.21
N GLN A 19 -0.62 7.91 1.40
CA GLN A 19 -1.91 7.23 1.44
C GLN A 19 -2.27 6.54 0.11
N VAL A 20 -1.35 6.51 -0.86
CA VAL A 20 -1.61 5.99 -2.21
C VAL A 20 -0.96 4.62 -2.38
N LEU A 21 -1.75 3.62 -2.80
CA LEU A 21 -1.28 2.29 -3.15
C LEU A 21 -0.57 2.36 -4.51
N THR A 22 0.73 2.12 -4.50
CA THR A 22 1.56 2.25 -5.70
C THR A 22 1.14 1.25 -6.79
N GLY A 23 1.24 1.65 -8.05
CA GLY A 23 0.80 0.81 -9.18
C GLY A 23 -0.71 0.68 -9.37
N THR A 24 -1.55 1.18 -8.43
CA THR A 24 -3.02 1.06 -8.53
C THR A 24 -3.74 2.39 -8.83
N GLY A 25 -3.10 3.52 -8.51
CA GLY A 25 -3.73 4.84 -8.56
C GLY A 25 -4.82 5.09 -7.51
N LEU A 26 -5.08 4.12 -6.62
CA LEU A 26 -6.06 4.25 -5.53
C LEU A 26 -5.39 4.70 -4.24
N THR A 27 -6.12 5.49 -3.47
CA THR A 27 -5.80 5.68 -2.05
C THR A 27 -6.23 4.48 -1.22
N LEU A 28 -5.59 4.30 -0.07
CA LEU A 28 -5.93 3.28 0.91
C LEU A 28 -7.41 3.36 1.32
N ALA A 29 -7.92 4.57 1.54
CA ALA A 29 -9.33 4.81 1.88
C ALA A 29 -10.28 4.46 0.73
N GLN A 30 -9.95 4.80 -0.52
CA GLN A 30 -10.78 4.43 -1.68
C GLN A 30 -10.83 2.91 -1.87
N ALA A 31 -9.69 2.23 -1.75
CA ALA A 31 -9.62 0.78 -1.83
C ALA A 31 -10.40 0.12 -0.69
N ALA A 32 -10.29 0.61 0.55
CA ALA A 32 -11.06 0.09 1.69
C ALA A 32 -12.57 0.25 1.50
N ARG A 33 -13.02 1.40 0.98
CA ARG A 33 -14.45 1.61 0.68
C ARG A 33 -14.97 0.68 -0.42
N ARG A 34 -14.17 0.43 -1.47
CA ARG A 34 -14.52 -0.55 -2.52
C ARG A 34 -14.60 -1.96 -1.95
N LEU A 35 -13.63 -2.35 -1.12
CA LEU A 35 -13.64 -3.64 -0.44
C LEU A 35 -14.93 -3.84 0.37
N LEU A 36 -15.31 -2.85 1.19
CA LEU A 36 -16.52 -2.89 2.00
C LEU A 36 -17.81 -2.90 1.17
N ALA A 37 -17.80 -2.24 0.01
CA ALA A 37 -18.94 -2.26 -0.92
C ALA A 37 -19.04 -3.58 -1.70
N GLY A 38 -18.04 -4.46 -1.63
CA GLY A 38 -17.96 -5.67 -2.45
C GLY A 38 -17.57 -5.39 -3.91
N ASP A 39 -17.03 -4.21 -4.19
CA ASP A 39 -16.58 -3.83 -5.54
C ASP A 39 -15.26 -4.51 -5.89
N ALA A 40 -15.01 -4.67 -7.19
CA ALA A 40 -13.74 -5.16 -7.69
C ALA A 40 -12.58 -4.21 -7.33
N LEU A 41 -11.50 -4.80 -6.80
CA LEU A 41 -10.22 -4.11 -6.58
C LEU A 41 -9.29 -4.37 -7.77
N PRO A 42 -8.41 -3.42 -8.12
CA PRO A 42 -7.32 -3.68 -9.05
C PRO A 42 -6.39 -4.77 -8.49
N ASP A 43 -5.49 -5.28 -9.31
CA ASP A 43 -4.48 -6.24 -8.86
C ASP A 43 -3.61 -5.61 -7.76
N LEU A 44 -3.86 -6.03 -6.53
CA LEU A 44 -3.10 -5.63 -5.35
C LEU A 44 -2.03 -6.67 -5.09
N THR A 45 -0.83 -6.20 -4.76
CA THR A 45 0.16 -7.12 -4.17
C THR A 45 -0.36 -7.66 -2.83
N PRO A 46 0.14 -8.81 -2.35
CA PRO A 46 -0.30 -9.38 -1.08
C PRO A 46 -0.18 -8.40 0.11
N ILE A 47 0.87 -7.58 0.12
CA ILE A 47 1.07 -6.55 1.16
C ILE A 47 0.02 -5.43 1.02
N GLN A 48 -0.23 -4.94 -0.20
CA GLN A 48 -1.24 -3.90 -0.44
C GLN A 48 -2.63 -4.37 -0.03
N ARG A 49 -2.99 -5.63 -0.37
CA ARG A 49 -4.26 -6.23 0.04
C ARG A 49 -4.41 -6.24 1.56
N ARG A 50 -3.39 -6.70 2.28
CA ARG A 50 -3.39 -6.69 3.74
C ARG A 50 -3.57 -5.29 4.32
N LEU A 51 -2.87 -4.28 3.78
CA LEU A 51 -3.02 -2.89 4.22
C LEU A 51 -4.46 -2.39 4.04
N VAL A 52 -5.11 -2.72 2.92
CA VAL A 52 -6.49 -2.35 2.62
C VAL A 52 -7.46 -3.02 3.60
N GLU A 53 -7.30 -4.32 3.84
CA GLU A 53 -8.11 -5.09 4.79
C GLU A 53 -7.97 -4.53 6.21
N GLU A 54 -6.74 -4.34 6.71
CA GLU A 54 -6.49 -3.75 8.02
C GLU A 54 -7.07 -2.33 8.15
N HIS A 55 -7.07 -1.54 7.07
CA HIS A 55 -7.69 -0.22 7.09
C HIS A 55 -9.22 -0.31 7.13
N ALA A 56 -9.82 -1.23 6.37
CA ALA A 56 -11.26 -1.44 6.34
C ALA A 56 -11.81 -1.89 7.70
N GLU A 57 -11.05 -2.69 8.46
CA GLU A 57 -11.40 -3.10 9.82
C GLU A 57 -11.45 -1.93 10.83
N ARG A 58 -10.86 -0.78 10.49
CA ARG A 58 -10.81 0.42 11.35
C ARG A 58 -11.79 1.52 10.95
N LEU A 59 -12.61 1.31 9.91
CA LEU A 59 -13.63 2.25 9.45
C LEU A 59 -14.96 2.06 10.20
#